data_AF-A0A6V8P829-F1
#
_entry.id   AF-A0A6V8P829-F1
#
_cell.length_a   1.000
_cell.length_b   1.000
_cell.length_c   1.000
_cell.angle_alpha   90.00
_cell.angle_beta   90.00
_cell.angle_gamma   90.00
#
_symmetry.space_group_name_H-M   'P 1'
#
loop_
_entity.id
_entity.type
_entity.pdbx_description
1 polymer ?
#
loop_
_entity_poly.entity_id
_entity_poly.type
_entity_poly.pdbx_seq_one_letter_code
_entity_poly.pdbx_strand_id
1 'polypeptide(L)'
;VRCERDNPVNKGQLCVKGRFGYDFVNHPDRLTTPLIKRDGTFVEATWDEALDLVATKFKEAQDKYGPEALGGLSSARVTNEEAYLFQKLLRSLGTNSIDHCARL
;
A
#
# COMPACT_ATOMS: atom_id res chain seq x y z
N VAL A 1 -16.34 5.00 -17.48
CA VAL A 1 -16.04 6.28 -16.77
C VAL A 1 -16.18 7.46 -17.73
N ARG A 2 -16.81 8.58 -17.32
CA ARG A 2 -16.93 9.82 -18.12
C ARG A 2 -16.43 11.02 -17.31
N CYS A 3 -15.98 12.06 -18.00
CA CYS A 3 -15.51 13.32 -17.42
C CYS A 3 -16.65 14.25 -17.04
N GLU A 4 -16.40 15.07 -16.02
CA GLU A 4 -17.17 16.27 -15.71
C GLU A 4 -16.79 17.38 -16.70
N ARG A 5 -17.80 18.03 -17.29
CA ARG A 5 -17.59 19.01 -18.38
C ARG A 5 -16.96 20.31 -17.89
N ASP A 6 -17.35 20.76 -16.71
CA ASP A 6 -16.98 22.08 -16.17
C ASP A 6 -15.73 22.03 -15.28
N ASN A 7 -15.03 20.89 -15.22
CA ASN A 7 -13.81 20.75 -14.43
C ASN A 7 -12.70 21.67 -14.98
N PRO A 8 -12.08 22.53 -14.14
CA PRO A 8 -11.12 23.54 -14.60
C PRO A 8 -9.78 22.95 -15.07
N VAL A 9 -9.44 21.73 -14.63
CA VAL A 9 -8.14 21.10 -14.93
C VAL A 9 -8.13 20.52 -16.35
N ASN A 10 -9.18 19.80 -16.74
CA ASN A 10 -9.22 19.06 -17.99
C ASN A 10 -10.40 19.43 -18.92
N LYS A 11 -11.31 20.32 -18.51
CA LYS A 11 -12.41 20.87 -19.33
C LYS A 11 -13.20 19.81 -20.09
N GLY A 12 -13.55 18.71 -19.42
CA GLY A 12 -14.28 17.61 -20.03
C GLY A 12 -13.46 16.73 -20.98
N GLN A 13 -12.12 16.72 -20.91
CA GLN A 13 -11.27 15.85 -21.74
C GLN A 13 -10.62 14.72 -20.93
N LEU A 14 -10.48 13.54 -21.54
CA LEU A 14 -9.78 12.39 -20.95
C LEU A 14 -8.83 11.78 -21.99
N CYS A 15 -7.62 11.41 -21.55
CA CYS A 15 -6.72 10.58 -22.36
C CYS A 15 -7.17 9.11 -22.34
N VAL A 16 -6.53 8.27 -23.17
CA VAL A 16 -6.82 6.83 -23.28
C VAL A 16 -6.81 6.10 -21.92
N LYS A 17 -5.83 6.43 -21.05
CA LYS A 17 -5.68 5.80 -19.73
C LYS A 17 -6.87 6.10 -18.82
N GLY A 18 -7.29 7.36 -18.73
CA GLY A 18 -8.42 7.75 -17.89
C GLY A 18 -9.78 7.35 -18.49
N ARG A 19 -9.88 7.26 -19.82
CA ARG A 19 -11.14 6.94 -20.50
C ARG A 19 -11.44 5.44 -20.52
N PHE A 20 -10.42 4.60 -20.64
CA PHE A 20 -10.58 3.16 -20.87
C PHE A 20 -9.72 2.29 -19.94
N GLY A 21 -8.62 2.80 -19.39
CA GLY A 21 -7.62 2.00 -18.68
C GLY A 21 -7.96 1.65 -17.24
N TYR A 22 -9.21 1.32 -16.91
CA TYR A 22 -9.65 0.98 -15.54
C TYR A 22 -10.03 -0.50 -15.35
N ASP A 23 -9.84 -1.34 -16.37
CA ASP A 23 -10.22 -2.76 -16.35
C ASP A 23 -9.44 -3.58 -15.31
N PHE A 24 -8.25 -3.09 -14.91
CA PHE A 24 -7.42 -3.72 -13.87
C PHE A 24 -8.12 -3.85 -12.51
N VAL A 25 -9.17 -3.06 -12.24
CA VAL A 25 -9.92 -3.11 -10.98
C VAL A 25 -10.68 -4.43 -10.83
N ASN A 26 -11.20 -4.98 -11.93
CA ASN A 26 -12.00 -6.21 -11.97
C ASN A 26 -11.28 -7.36 -12.68
N HIS A 27 -9.96 -7.26 -12.85
CA HIS A 27 -9.18 -8.30 -13.49
C HIS A 27 -9.18 -9.58 -12.64
N PRO A 28 -9.36 -10.78 -13.22
CA PRO A 28 -9.40 -12.04 -12.46
C PRO A 28 -8.12 -12.30 -11.65
N ASP A 29 -6.96 -11.84 -12.12
CA ASP A 29 -5.69 -12.00 -11.41
C ASP A 29 -5.52 -11.05 -10.20
N ARG A 30 -6.48 -10.16 -9.94
CA ARG A 30 -6.40 -9.25 -8.80
C ARG A 30 -6.52 -10.06 -7.51
N LEU A 31 -5.50 -9.96 -6.65
CA LEU A 31 -5.54 -10.58 -5.33
C LEU A 31 -6.68 -10.00 -4.49
N THR A 32 -7.48 -10.89 -3.91
CA THR A 32 -8.64 -10.56 -3.07
C THR A 32 -8.48 -11.02 -1.62
N THR A 33 -7.49 -11.88 -1.34
CA THR A 33 -7.17 -12.39 0.00
C THR A 33 -5.68 -12.26 0.29
N PRO A 34 -5.26 -12.10 1.56
CA PRO A 34 -3.86 -12.17 1.94
C PRO A 34 -3.21 -13.50 1.54
N LEU A 35 -1.93 -13.44 1.18
CA LEU A 35 -1.12 -14.62 0.88
C LEU A 35 0.11 -14.64 1.80
N ILE A 36 0.33 -15.76 2.48
CA ILE A 36 1.51 -15.97 3.35
C ILE A 36 2.43 -16.97 2.66
N LYS A 37 3.74 -16.69 2.67
CA LYS A 37 4.74 -17.59 2.10
C LYS A 37 5.10 -18.69 3.10
N ARG A 38 4.79 -19.95 2.76
CA ARG A 38 5.12 -21.17 3.51
C ARG A 38 5.90 -22.13 2.63
N ASP A 39 7.05 -22.58 3.12
CA ASP A 39 7.93 -23.53 2.42
C ASP A 39 8.24 -23.13 0.97
N GLY A 40 8.44 -21.83 0.74
CA GLY A 40 8.75 -21.28 -0.58
C GLY A 40 7.54 -20.94 -1.46
N THR A 41 6.33 -21.32 -1.07
CA THR A 41 5.10 -21.12 -1.85
C THR A 41 4.13 -20.15 -1.17
N PHE A 42 3.35 -19.39 -1.94
CA PHE A 42 2.31 -18.50 -1.39
C PHE A 42 1.01 -19.27 -1.22
N VAL A 43 0.43 -19.18 -0.03
CA VAL A 43 -0.83 -19.84 0.35
C VAL A 43 -1.80 -18.79 0.88
N GLU A 44 -3.08 -18.93 0.56
CA GLU A 44 -4.14 -18.05 1.06
C GLU A 44 -4.21 -18.08 2.60
N ALA A 45 -4.46 -16.91 3.19
CA ALA A 45 -4.59 -16.70 4.62
C ALA A 45 -5.76 -15.77 4.94
N THR A 46 -6.21 -15.82 6.19
CA THR A 46 -7.20 -14.86 6.70
C THR A 46 -6.53 -13.51 7.01
N TRP A 47 -7.33 -12.45 7.11
CA TRP A 47 -6.84 -11.14 7.53
C TRP A 47 -6.23 -11.16 8.93
N ASP A 48 -6.89 -11.82 9.89
CA ASP A 48 -6.41 -11.91 11.27
C ASP A 48 -5.06 -12.62 11.32
N GLU A 49 -4.94 -13.79 10.66
CA GLU A 49 -3.69 -14.55 10.60
C GLU A 49 -2.54 -13.75 9.96
N ALA A 50 -2.81 -13.05 8.85
CA ALA A 50 -1.81 -12.25 8.16
C ALA A 50 -1.35 -11.05 9.01
N LEU A 51 -2.27 -10.34 9.65
CA LEU A 51 -1.97 -9.18 10.48
C LEU A 51 -1.26 -9.58 11.78
N ASP A 52 -1.68 -10.67 12.42
CA ASP A 52 -1.03 -11.20 13.63
C ASP A 52 0.41 -11.64 13.36
N LEU A 53 0.65 -12.28 12.20
CA LEU A 53 1.99 -12.66 11.77
C LEU A 53 2.88 -11.42 11.59
N VAL A 54 2.40 -10.41 10.86
CA VAL A 54 3.15 -9.16 10.62
C VAL A 54 3.45 -8.45 11.94
N ALA A 55 2.45 -8.29 12.80
CA ALA A 55 2.60 -7.63 14.11
C ALA A 55 3.62 -8.36 14.98
N THR A 56 3.56 -9.69 15.03
CA THR A 56 4.50 -10.53 15.77
C THR A 56 5.93 -10.33 15.26
N LYS A 57 6.13 -10.38 13.93
CA LYS A 57 7.46 -10.19 13.33
C LYS A 57 8.02 -8.79 13.49
N PHE A 58 7.17 -7.77 13.44
CA PHE A 58 7.59 -6.40 13.71
C PHE A 58 8.07 -6.25 15.14
N LYS A 59 7.31 -6.79 16.10
CA LYS A 59 7.69 -6.76 17.52
C LYS A 59 8.98 -7.54 17.78
N GLU A 60 9.12 -8.76 17.25
CA GLU A 60 10.36 -9.55 17.36
C GLU A 60 11.59 -8.77 16.83
N ALA A 61 11.43 -8.08 15.70
CA ALA A 61 12.51 -7.28 15.11
C ALA A 61 12.85 -6.07 15.99
N GLN A 62 11.85 -5.37 16.52
CA GLN A 62 12.06 -4.23 17.42
C GLN A 62 12.72 -4.66 18.74
N ASP A 63 12.27 -5.75 19.34
CA ASP A 63 12.81 -6.27 20.61
C ASP A 63 14.28 -6.69 20.46
N LYS A 64 14.65 -7.22 19.28
CA LYS A 64 16.01 -7.73 19.03
C LYS A 64 16.98 -6.69 18.48
N TYR A 65 16.53 -5.78 17.63
CA TYR A 65 17.38 -4.87 16.86
C TYR A 65 17.05 -3.39 17.07
N GLY A 66 16.04 -3.07 17.86
CA GLY A 66 15.55 -1.71 18.07
C GLY A 66 14.59 -1.23 16.97
N PRO A 67 13.96 -0.05 17.17
CA PRO A 67 12.92 0.45 16.27
C PRO A 67 13.42 0.79 14.86
N GLU A 68 14.67 1.23 14.71
CA GLU A 68 15.28 1.55 13.41
C GLU A 68 15.54 0.33 12.52
N ALA A 69 15.32 -0.89 13.03
CA ALA A 69 15.29 -2.10 12.19
C ALA A 69 14.03 -2.18 11.32
N LEU A 70 13.00 -1.37 11.61
CA LEU A 70 11.83 -1.22 10.78
C LEU A 70 11.98 -0.03 9.84
N GLY A 71 11.47 -0.21 8.63
CA GLY A 71 11.31 0.86 7.66
C GLY A 71 10.14 0.58 6.73
N GLY A 72 9.73 1.59 5.96
CA GLY A 72 8.65 1.41 5.00
C GLY A 72 8.68 2.35 3.82
N LEU A 73 8.08 1.87 2.73
CA LEU A 73 7.98 2.56 1.46
C LEU A 73 6.50 2.83 1.17
N SER A 74 6.14 4.10 1.10
CA SER A 74 4.81 4.54 0.67
C SER A 74 4.74 4.73 -0.85
N SER A 75 3.55 5.04 -1.38
CA SER A 75 3.26 5.13 -2.81
C SER A 75 2.57 6.44 -3.19
N ALA A 76 2.95 7.06 -4.32
CA ALA A 76 2.26 8.26 -4.82
C ALA A 76 0.88 7.96 -5.39
N ARG A 77 0.49 6.68 -5.43
CA ARG A 77 -0.81 6.25 -5.94
C ARG A 77 -1.86 6.11 -4.84
N VAL A 78 -1.47 6.22 -3.57
CA VAL A 78 -2.40 6.25 -2.44
C VAL A 78 -2.85 7.69 -2.16
N THR A 79 -3.90 7.86 -1.35
CA THR A 79 -4.36 9.19 -0.97
C THR A 79 -3.45 9.85 0.06
N ASN A 80 -3.64 11.15 0.29
CA ASN A 80 -2.88 11.89 1.30
C ASN A 80 -3.20 11.39 2.73
N GLU A 81 -4.43 10.96 2.98
CA GLU A 81 -4.87 10.40 4.26
C GLU A 81 -4.18 9.06 4.53
N GLU A 82 -4.10 8.19 3.52
CA GLU A 82 -3.40 6.91 3.61
C GLU A 82 -1.89 7.13 3.81
N ALA A 83 -1.29 8.07 3.08
CA ALA A 83 0.11 8.44 3.25
C ALA A 83 0.39 8.99 4.67
N TYR A 84 -0.53 9.81 5.21
CA TYR A 84 -0.45 10.31 6.59
C TYR A 84 -0.55 9.18 7.61
N LEU A 85 -1.48 8.25 7.44
CA LEU A 85 -1.62 7.09 8.32
C LEU A 85 -0.38 6.20 8.28
N PHE A 86 0.18 5.95 7.09
CA PHE A 86 1.37 5.14 6.91
C PHE A 86 2.58 5.71 7.65
N GLN A 87 2.89 7.01 7.45
CA GLN A 87 4.01 7.62 8.16
C GLN A 87 3.76 7.66 9.67
N LYS A 88 2.52 7.87 10.10
CA LYS A 88 2.15 7.92 11.52
C LYS A 88 2.33 6.55 12.17
N LEU A 89 1.93 5.48 11.49
CA LEU A 89 2.14 4.10 11.93
C LEU A 89 3.63 3.84 12.19
N LEU A 90 4.49 4.07 11.20
CA LEU A 90 5.92 3.80 11.36
C LEU A 90 6.60 4.69 12.40
N ARG A 91 6.26 5.98 12.45
CA ARG A 91 6.79 6.86 13.51
C ARG A 91 6.30 6.47 14.90
N SER A 92 5.07 5.96 15.02
CA SER A 92 4.57 5.44 16.30
C SER A 92 5.25 4.14 16.73
N LEU A 93 5.78 3.38 15.76
CA LEU A 93 6.67 2.24 15.99
C LEU A 93 8.13 2.69 16.26
N GLY A 94 8.39 3.99 16.32
CA GLY A 94 9.67 4.55 16.75
C GLY A 94 10.73 4.69 15.66
N THR A 95 10.39 4.49 14.39
CA THR A 95 11.32 4.66 13.25
C THR A 95 10.97 5.88 12.42
N ASN A 96 11.99 6.61 11.95
CA ASN A 96 11.84 7.64 10.92
C ASN A 96 12.27 7.15 9.53
N SER A 97 12.64 5.88 9.40
CA SER A 97 13.07 5.25 8.14
C SER A 97 11.88 5.01 7.21
N ILE A 98 11.40 6.09 6.59
CA ILE A 98 10.21 6.12 5.72
C ILE A 98 10.60 6.78 4.40
N ASP A 99 10.31 6.12 3.29
CA ASP A 99 10.56 6.66 1.94
C ASP A 99 9.32 6.55 1.04
N HIS A 100 9.41 7.17 -0.14
CA HIS A 100 8.32 7.32 -1.07
C HIS A 100 8.85 7.42 -2.51
N CYS A 101 8.03 7.04 -3.50
CA CYS A 101 8.45 7.03 -4.91
C CYS A 101 8.79 8.41 -5.50
N ALA A 102 8.59 9.51 -4.77
CA ALA A 102 9.04 10.85 -5.19
C ALA A 102 10.57 11.05 -5.08
N ARG A 103 11.28 10.09 -4.45
CA ARG A 103 12.74 10.10 -4.35
C ARG A 103 13.44 9.32 -5.47
N LEU A 104 12.67 8.69 -6.37
CA LEU A 104 13.11 8.01 -7.59
C LEU A 104 12.87 8.91 -8.81
#